data_AF-A0A1Q9NVV3-F1
#
_entry.id   AF-A0A1Q9NVV3-F1
#
_cell.length_a   1.000
_cell.length_b   1.000
_cell.length_c   1.000
_cell.angle_alpha   90.00
_cell.angle_beta   90.00
_cell.angle_gamma   90.00
#
_symmetry.space_group_name_H-M   'P 1'
#
loop_
_entity.id
_entity.type
_entity.pdbx_description
1 polymer ?
#
loop_
_entity_poly.entity_id
_entity_poly.type
_entity_poly.pdbx_seq_one_letter_code
_entity_poly.pdbx_strand_id
1 'polypeptide(L)' 'MEILFHNGQKKDVKAIWFNEPTLEVYFINQRILPYKIEVLTSNTVEKTAEYIKTMVIRGAPSIG' A
#
# COMPACT_ATOMS: atom_id res chain seq x y z
N MET A 1 5.44 -0.85 -8.08
CA MET A 1 4.24 -1.56 -8.57
C MET A 1 3.73 -0.76 -9.74
N GLU A 2 3.53 -1.39 -10.89
CA GLU A 2 2.98 -0.73 -12.08
C GLU A 2 1.44 -0.73 -11.99
N ILE A 3 0.81 0.43 -12.13
CA ILE A 3 -0.64 0.54 -12.35
C ILE A 3 -0.85 0.92 -13.81
N LEU A 4 -1.67 0.13 -14.51
CA LEU A 4 -2.19 0.44 -15.84
C LEU A 4 -3.55 1.10 -15.71
N PHE A 5 -3.65 2.34 -16.17
CA PHE A 5 -4.91 3.07 -16.24
C PHE A 5 -5.65 2.75 -17.54
N HIS A 6 -6.97 2.90 -17.54
CA HIS A 6 -7.82 2.62 -18.71
C HIS A 6 -7.39 3.40 -19.97
N ASN A 7 -6.83 4.59 -19.81
CA ASN A 7 -6.29 5.42 -20.90
C ASN A 7 -4.91 4.94 -21.44
N GLY A 8 -4.45 3.76 -21.03
CA GLY A 8 -3.16 3.19 -21.44
C GLY A 8 -1.95 3.77 -20.72
N GLN A 9 -2.14 4.74 -19.81
CA GLN A 9 -1.04 5.28 -19.03
C GLN A 9 -0.55 4.26 -18.01
N LYS A 10 0.77 4.16 -17.87
CA LYS A 10 1.44 3.36 -16.86
C LYS A 10 2.08 4.30 -15.83
N LYS A 11 1.89 3.98 -14.56
CA LYS A 11 2.57 4.72 -13.48
C LYS A 11 3.18 3.74 -12.50
N ASP A 12 4.47 3.95 -12.23
CA ASP A 12 5.13 3.31 -11.11
C ASP A 12 4.74 3.99 -9.82
N VAL A 13 4.16 3.21 -8.92
CA VAL A 13 3.78 3.63 -7.58
C VAL A 13 4.39 2.69 -6.54
N LYS A 14 4.70 3.26 -5.37
CA LYS A 14 5.07 2.47 -4.20
C LYS A 14 3.79 1.93 -3.56
N ALA A 15 3.73 0.62 -3.33
CA ALA A 15 2.62 0.00 -2.61
C ALA A 15 2.68 0.29 -1.10
N ILE A 16 3.89 0.57 -0.59
CA ILE A 16 4.18 0.89 0.80
C ILE A 16 5.30 1.95 0.84
N TRP A 17 5.21 2.91 1.76
CA TRP A 17 6.30 3.86 2.02
C TRP A 17 6.22 4.38 3.45
N PHE A 18 7.37 4.75 4.02
CA PHE A 18 7.44 5.47 5.28
C PHE A 18 7.41 6.98 5.04
N ASN A 19 6.63 7.71 5.82
CA ASN A 19 6.55 9.16 5.79
C ASN A 19 7.30 9.73 6.99
N GLU A 20 8.51 10.23 6.76
CA GLU A 20 9.38 10.77 7.82
C GLU A 20 8.72 11.92 8.60
N PRO A 21 8.09 12.94 7.97
CA PRO A 21 7.38 13.99 8.68
C PRO A 21 6.30 13.52 9.68
N THR A 22 5.52 12.48 9.33
CA THR A 22 4.42 12.01 10.19
C THR A 22 4.81 10.81 11.04
N LEU A 23 5.96 10.18 10.76
CA LEU A 23 6.42 8.93 11.35
C LEU A 23 5.41 7.77 11.19
N GLU A 24 4.68 7.76 10.07
CA GLU A 24 3.70 6.72 9.75
C GLU A 24 4.13 5.92 8.52
N VAL A 25 3.72 4.65 8.48
CA VAL A 25 3.81 3.81 7.30
C VAL A 25 2.51 3.95 6.51
N TYR A 26 2.62 4.22 5.22
CA TYR A 26 1.52 4.37 4.29
C TYR A 26 1.45 3.14 3.40
N PHE A 27 0.23 2.70 3.10
CA PHE A 27 -0.06 1.52 2.30
C PHE A 27 -1.13 1.84 1.27
N ILE A 28 -0.95 1.35 0.04
CA ILE A 28 -2.07 1.25 -0.90
C ILE A 28 -2.89 0.03 -0.51
N ASN A 29 -4.19 0.19 -0.24
CA ASN A 29 -5.09 -0.91 0.07
C ASN A 29 -5.31 -1.78 -1.19
N GLN A 30 -4.54 -2.86 -1.30
CA GLN A 30 -4.56 -3.71 -2.50
C GLN A 30 -5.84 -4.54 -2.65
N ARG A 31 -6.67 -4.65 -1.60
CA ARG A 31 -7.91 -5.45 -1.62
C ARG A 31 -9.01 -4.87 -2.50
N ILE A 32 -8.97 -3.55 -2.72
CA ILE A 32 -10.02 -2.81 -3.43
C ILE A 32 -9.56 -2.30 -4.80
N LEU A 33 -8.30 -2.58 -5.16
CA LEU A 33 -7.82 -2.41 -6.52
C LEU A 33 -8.51 -3.43 -7.45
N PRO A 34 -8.72 -3.10 -8.74
CA PRO A 34 -8.32 -1.87 -9.42
C PRO A 34 -9.35 -0.73 -9.34
N TYR A 35 -10.49 -0.93 -8.67
CA TYR A 35 -11.63 -0.01 -8.74
C TYR A 35 -11.45 1.28 -7.94
N LYS A 36 -10.71 1.23 -6.82
CA LYS A 36 -10.44 2.39 -5.97
C LYS A 36 -9.00 2.36 -5.50
N ILE A 37 -8.34 3.51 -5.57
CA ILE A 37 -7.05 3.72 -4.91
C ILE A 37 -7.34 4.37 -3.55
N GLU A 38 -7.00 3.66 -2.48
CA GLU A 38 -7.13 4.12 -1.11
C GLU A 38 -5.80 3.97 -0.39
N VAL A 39 -5.42 5.01 0.34
CA VAL A 39 -4.19 5.05 1.12
C VAL A 39 -4.54 4.94 2.59
N LEU A 40 -3.98 3.92 3.25
CA LEU A 40 -4.13 3.67 4.68
C LEU A 40 -2.83 3.97 5.40
N THR A 41 -2.90 4.38 6.66
CA THR A 41 -1.71 4.61 7.50
C THR A 41 -1.66 3.68 8.70
N SER A 42 -0.46 3.37 9.16
CA SER A 42 -0.20 2.78 10.47
C SER A 42 0.94 3.51 11.19
N ASN A 43 0.80 3.62 12.50
CA ASN A 43 1.81 4.18 13.41
C ASN A 43 2.16 3.20 14.56
N THR A 44 1.60 1.99 14.54
CA THR A 44 1.89 0.92 15.50
C THR A 44 2.19 -0.39 14.79
N VAL A 45 2.98 -1.24 15.45
CA VAL A 45 3.36 -2.56 14.92
C VAL A 45 2.16 -3.49 14.80
N GLU A 46 1.18 -3.40 15.72
CA GLU A 46 -0.03 -4.21 15.71
C GLU A 46 -0.90 -3.90 14.50
N LYS A 47 -1.02 -2.61 14.15
CA LYS A 47 -1.80 -2.17 12.99
C LYS A 47 -1.12 -2.56 11.68
N THR A 48 0.20 -2.45 11.61
CA THR A 48 1.00 -2.97 10.47
C THR A 48 0.84 -4.49 10.33
N ALA A 49 0.93 -5.23 11.43
CA ALA A 49 0.72 -6.68 11.43
C ALA A 49 -0.70 -7.05 10.97
N GLU A 50 -1.72 -6.28 11.36
CA GLU A 50 -3.09 -6.45 10.89
C GLU A 50 -3.19 -6.23 9.37
N TYR A 51 -2.54 -5.20 8.84
CA TYR A 51 -2.53 -4.94 7.40
C TYR A 51 -1.82 -6.02 6.59
N ILE A 52 -0.77 -6.65 7.13
CA ILE A 52 -0.12 -7.80 6.51
C ILE A 52 -1.05 -9.02 6.55
N LYS A 53 -1.60 -9.36 7.72
CA LYS A 53 -2.49 -10.52 7.92
C LYS A 53 -3.75 -10.44 7.05
N THR A 54 -4.33 -9.26 6.93
CA THR A 54 -5.56 -9.03 6.15
C THR A 54 -5.29 -8.76 4.67
N MET A 55 -4.04 -8.83 4.22
CA MET A 55 -3.63 -8.56 2.83
C MET A 55 -4.00 -7.17 2.32
N VAL A 56 -4.09 -6.16 3.21
CA VAL A 56 -4.06 -4.75 2.80
C VAL A 56 -2.79 -4.47 2.01
N ILE A 57 -1.66 -5.01 2.49
CA ILE A 57 -0.38 -5.07 1.80
C ILE A 57 0.03 -6.53 1.60
N ARG A 58 0.64 -6.85 0.46
CA ARG A 58 1.08 -8.20 0.09
C ARG A 58 2.24 -8.15 -0.91
N GLY A 59 2.88 -9.31 -1.09
CA GLY A 59 4.09 -9.49 -1.87
C GLY A 59 5.32 -9.56 -0.95
N ALA A 60 6.16 -10.58 -1.13
CA ALA A 60 7.31 -10.83 -0.27
C ALA A 60 8.20 -9.58 -0.03
N PRO A 61 8.61 -8.80 -1.06
CA PRO A 61 9.43 -7.61 -0.85
C PRO A 61 8.68 -6.41 -0.25
N SER A 62 7.35 -6.47 -0.11
CA SER A 62 6.56 -5.42 0.57
C SER A 62 6.19 -5.80 2.00
N ILE A 63 6.31 -7.08 2.37
CA ILE A 63 6.07 -7.60 3.72
C ILE A 63 7.35 -7.56 4.56
N GLY A 64 8.48 -7.98 3.97
CA GLY A 64 9.80 -7.93 4.61
C GLY A 64 10.40 -6.53 4.53
#